data_AF-A0A7C3A909-F1
#
_entry.id   AF-A0A7C3A909-F1
#
_cell.length_a   1.000
_cell.length_b   1.000
_cell.length_c   1.000
_cell.angle_alpha   90.00
_cell.angle_beta   90.00
_cell.angle_gamma   90.00
#
_symmetry.space_group_name_H-M   'P 1'
#
loop_
_entity.id
_entity.type
_entity.pdbx_description
1 polymer ?
#
loop_
_entity_poly.entity_id
_entity_poly.type
_entity_poly.pdbx_seq_one_letter_code
_entity_poly.pdbx_strand_id
1 'polypeptide(L)'
;MTFPPPRSIDLGDLVVHPLWFDSLGAKASALLVETPDLRILVDPGAAEMQPSFPLSPEERKRLREEALRTIRQAASKADLVFISHYHYDHHTLPLEAPDLYMGKDLWIKDPNRFINRSQWERARLFYGQICHLHDLAFEEFVGPAGTVEADLSRWPTRRRKDREWMKGLLELWGRGPWLEEGEIGSLRIHFADG
;
A
#
# COMPACT_ATOMS: atom_id res chain seq x y z
N MET A 1 -2.14 27.82 1.29
CA MET A 1 -3.27 27.45 0.42
C MET A 1 -3.96 26.24 1.03
N THR A 2 -5.29 26.27 1.12
CA THR A 2 -6.14 25.14 1.46
C THR A 2 -6.83 24.71 0.17
N PHE A 3 -6.61 23.47 -0.28
CA PHE A 3 -7.34 22.95 -1.44
C PHE A 3 -8.77 22.60 -1.00
N PRO A 4 -9.81 22.97 -1.78
CA PRO A 4 -11.14 22.45 -1.52
C PRO A 4 -11.09 20.92 -1.65
N PRO A 5 -11.84 20.17 -0.81
CA PRO A 5 -11.86 18.72 -0.93
C PRO A 5 -12.32 18.33 -2.34
N PRO A 6 -11.75 17.28 -2.94
CA PRO A 6 -12.18 16.80 -4.25
C PRO A 6 -13.68 16.50 -4.22
N ARG A 7 -14.38 16.82 -5.31
CA ARG A 7 -15.80 16.47 -5.43
C ARG A 7 -15.93 14.96 -5.54
N SER A 8 -16.88 14.40 -4.79
CA SER A 8 -17.24 12.99 -4.90
C SER A 8 -17.95 12.72 -6.22
N ILE A 9 -17.76 11.52 -6.75
CA ILE A 9 -18.30 11.05 -8.02
C ILE A 9 -19.35 10.00 -7.70
N ASP A 10 -20.62 10.34 -7.95
CA ASP A 10 -21.75 9.43 -7.80
C ASP A 10 -21.92 8.61 -9.08
N LEU A 11 -21.90 7.28 -8.95
CA LEU A 11 -22.03 6.30 -10.02
C LEU A 11 -23.28 5.42 -9.84
N GLY A 12 -24.25 5.86 -9.03
CA GLY A 12 -25.46 5.10 -8.68
C GLY A 12 -25.25 4.30 -7.41
N ASP A 13 -25.02 3.00 -7.52
CA ASP A 13 -24.82 2.12 -6.36
C ASP A 13 -23.46 2.33 -5.68
N LEU A 14 -22.58 3.14 -6.27
CA LEU A 14 -21.24 3.41 -5.78
C LEU A 14 -20.96 4.92 -5.78
N VAL A 15 -20.33 5.41 -4.70
CA VAL A 15 -19.77 6.76 -4.65
C VAL A 15 -18.26 6.67 -4.47
N VAL A 16 -17.51 7.38 -5.32
CA VAL A 16 -16.05 7.49 -5.21
C VAL A 16 -15.71 8.86 -4.64
N HIS A 17 -14.99 8.88 -3.53
CA HIS A 17 -14.47 10.09 -2.90
C HIS A 17 -12.96 10.17 -3.13
N PRO A 18 -12.49 11.00 -4.08
CA PRO A 18 -11.07 11.25 -4.18
C PRO A 18 -10.58 11.97 -2.92
N LEU A 19 -9.50 11.48 -2.31
CA LEU A 19 -9.00 12.01 -1.03
C LEU A 19 -7.80 12.92 -1.25
N TRP A 20 -6.74 12.39 -1.86
CA TRP A 20 -5.53 13.15 -2.15
C TRP A 20 -4.77 12.57 -3.33
N PHE A 21 -4.21 13.45 -4.15
CA PHE A 21 -3.44 13.13 -5.35
C PHE A 21 -2.22 14.04 -5.49
N ASP A 22 -1.24 13.61 -6.27
CA ASP A 22 -0.02 14.37 -6.60
C ASP A 22 -0.29 15.83 -6.97
N SER A 23 -1.39 16.10 -7.68
CA SER A 23 -1.77 17.46 -8.08
C SER A 23 -2.04 18.43 -6.91
N LEU A 24 -2.24 17.90 -5.70
CA LEU A 24 -2.43 18.66 -4.46
C LEU A 24 -1.12 18.87 -3.67
N GLY A 25 0.02 18.49 -4.26
CA GLY A 25 1.36 18.84 -3.76
C GLY A 25 1.98 17.87 -2.73
N ALA A 26 1.38 16.69 -2.57
CA ALA A 26 2.01 15.53 -1.92
C ALA A 26 1.73 14.28 -2.77
N LYS A 27 2.68 13.35 -2.84
CA LYS A 27 2.52 12.12 -3.61
C LYS A 27 1.48 11.23 -2.94
N ALA A 28 0.41 10.93 -3.65
CA ALA A 28 -0.66 10.06 -3.18
C ALA A 28 -1.56 9.63 -4.34
N SER A 29 -2.28 8.54 -4.13
CA SER A 29 -3.38 8.12 -5.01
C SER A 29 -4.53 7.54 -4.20
N ALA A 30 -4.95 8.28 -3.17
CA ALA A 30 -5.89 7.77 -2.16
C ALA A 30 -7.35 8.05 -2.52
N LEU A 31 -8.20 7.04 -2.37
CA LEU A 31 -9.65 7.11 -2.61
C LEU A 31 -10.40 6.46 -1.44
N LEU A 32 -11.59 6.96 -1.13
CA LEU A 32 -12.60 6.19 -0.40
C LEU A 32 -13.71 5.80 -1.37
N VAL A 33 -13.98 4.51 -1.48
CA VAL A 33 -15.00 3.95 -2.36
C VAL A 33 -16.13 3.43 -1.48
N GLU A 34 -17.31 4.05 -1.57
CA GLU A 34 -18.50 3.71 -0.79
C GLU A 34 -19.49 2.92 -1.64
N THR A 35 -19.72 1.66 -1.27
CA THR A 35 -20.75 0.77 -1.83
C THR A 35 -21.94 0.69 -0.85
N PRO A 36 -23.07 0.04 -1.21
CA PRO A 36 -24.19 -0.11 -0.29
C PRO A 36 -23.84 -0.97 0.94
N ASP A 37 -22.87 -1.87 0.80
CA ASP A 37 -22.52 -2.87 1.82
C ASP A 37 -21.27 -2.51 2.62
N LEU A 38 -20.28 -1.86 1.99
CA LEU A 38 -19.00 -1.55 2.63
C LEU A 38 -18.27 -0.34 2.03
N ARG A 39 -17.37 0.24 2.81
CA ARG A 39 -16.47 1.33 2.42
C ARG A 39 -15.02 0.86 2.34
N ILE A 40 -14.42 1.04 1.16
CA ILE A 40 -13.04 0.63 0.86
C ILE A 40 -12.14 1.86 0.82
N LEU A 41 -11.14 1.90 1.69
CA LEU A 41 -10.05 2.87 1.61
C LEU A 41 -8.95 2.32 0.70
N VAL A 42 -8.75 2.94 -0.45
CA VAL A 42 -7.78 2.53 -1.46
C VAL A 42 -6.51 3.36 -1.31
N ASP A 43 -5.37 2.68 -1.24
CA ASP A 43 -4.02 3.24 -1.23
C ASP A 43 -3.82 4.38 -0.22
N PRO A 44 -3.94 4.11 1.10
CA PRO A 44 -3.85 5.13 2.14
C PRO A 44 -2.39 5.58 2.41
N GLY A 45 -1.66 5.97 1.37
CA GLY A 45 -0.30 6.48 1.46
C GLY A 45 -0.20 7.97 1.18
N ALA A 46 0.85 8.58 1.71
CA ALA A 46 1.22 9.96 1.44
C ALA A 46 2.72 10.16 1.62
N ALA A 47 3.39 10.67 0.58
CA ALA A 47 4.81 10.99 0.61
C ALA A 47 5.07 12.44 0.16
N GLU A 48 6.22 12.98 0.58
CA GLU A 48 6.64 14.31 0.13
C GLU A 48 6.98 14.31 -1.36
N MET A 49 6.71 15.43 -2.01
CA MET A 49 7.18 15.67 -3.37
C MET A 49 8.71 15.66 -3.44
N GLN A 50 9.24 15.30 -4.62
CA GLN A 50 10.69 15.34 -4.86
C GLN A 50 11.27 16.74 -4.61
N PRO A 51 12.56 16.86 -4.26
CA PRO A 51 13.20 18.15 -3.99
C PRO A 51 13.12 19.17 -5.14
N SER A 52 12.99 18.71 -6.39
CA SER A 52 12.85 19.56 -7.57
C SER A 52 11.44 20.12 -7.78
N PHE A 53 10.45 19.70 -6.99
CA PHE A 53 9.10 20.26 -7.04
C PHE A 53 9.13 21.70 -6.50
N PRO A 54 8.40 22.65 -7.12
CA PRO A 54 8.52 24.09 -6.84
C PRO A 54 7.79 24.53 -5.55
N LEU A 55 8.06 23.83 -4.45
CA LEU A 55 7.61 24.17 -3.10
C LEU A 55 8.78 24.12 -2.13
N SER A 56 8.76 24.95 -1.10
CA SER A 56 9.73 24.87 -0.02
C SER A 56 9.67 23.50 0.69
N PRO A 57 10.77 23.03 1.31
CA PRO A 57 10.74 21.82 2.14
C PRO A 57 9.64 21.84 3.20
N GLU A 58 9.42 22.98 3.84
CA GLU A 58 8.39 23.18 4.86
C GLU A 58 6.98 22.99 4.28
N GLU A 59 6.73 23.53 3.08
CA GLU A 59 5.45 23.36 2.39
C GLU A 59 5.20 21.91 1.96
N ARG A 60 6.22 21.21 1.44
CA ARG A 60 6.09 19.79 1.07
C ARG A 60 5.73 18.92 2.26
N LYS A 61 6.41 19.13 3.40
CA LYS A 61 6.11 18.44 4.65
C LYS A 61 4.69 18.74 5.12
N ARG A 62 4.30 20.02 5.15
CA ARG A 62 2.95 20.43 5.54
C ARG A 62 1.86 19.78 4.68
N LEU A 63 2.06 19.72 3.36
CA LEU A 63 1.10 19.09 2.44
C LEU A 63 1.02 17.57 2.60
N ARG A 64 2.14 16.88 2.86
CA ARG A 64 2.11 15.45 3.23
C ARG A 64 1.29 15.24 4.51
N GLU A 65 1.48 16.09 5.51
CA GLU A 65 0.71 16.00 6.76
C GLU A 65 -0.79 16.30 6.56
N GLU A 66 -1.14 17.25 5.68
CA GLU A 66 -2.53 17.51 5.27
C GLU A 66 -3.15 16.32 4.54
N ALA A 67 -2.40 15.70 3.62
CA ALA A 67 -2.80 14.47 2.93
C ALA A 67 -3.08 13.34 3.92
N LEU A 68 -2.12 13.06 4.81
CA LEU A 68 -2.25 11.98 5.79
C LEU A 68 -3.42 12.23 6.75
N ARG A 69 -3.65 13.47 7.19
CA ARG A 69 -4.83 13.81 8.01
C ARG A 69 -6.15 13.51 7.27
N THR A 70 -6.23 13.85 5.99
CA THR A 70 -7.42 13.60 5.16
C THR A 70 -7.67 12.11 4.99
N ILE A 71 -6.62 11.33 4.71
CA ILE A 71 -6.68 9.88 4.57
C ILE A 71 -7.11 9.21 5.89
N ARG A 72 -6.56 9.64 7.03
CA ARG A 72 -6.93 9.11 8.36
C ARG A 72 -8.38 9.41 8.73
N GLN A 73 -8.90 10.58 8.36
CA GLN A 73 -10.32 10.89 8.53
C GLN A 73 -11.20 9.94 7.71
N ALA A 74 -10.82 9.62 6.48
CA ALA A 74 -11.54 8.64 5.66
C ALA A 74 -11.42 7.22 6.24
N ALA A 75 -10.25 6.85 6.76
CA ALA A 75 -10.03 5.55 7.40
C ALA A 75 -10.97 5.30 8.59
N SER A 76 -11.33 6.33 9.36
CA SER A 76 -12.29 6.19 10.46
C SER A 76 -13.67 5.66 10.03
N LYS A 77 -14.01 5.79 8.75
CA LYS A 77 -15.28 5.34 8.16
C LYS A 77 -15.16 4.07 7.33
N ALA A 78 -13.94 3.65 7.00
CA ALA A 78 -13.67 2.53 6.13
C ALA A 78 -13.80 1.21 6.87
N ASP A 79 -14.37 0.21 6.20
CA ASP A 79 -14.49 -1.17 6.70
C ASP A 79 -13.29 -2.00 6.24
N LEU A 80 -12.75 -1.68 5.07
CA LEU A 80 -11.67 -2.40 4.40
C LEU A 80 -10.60 -1.43 3.89
N VAL A 81 -9.34 -1.85 3.94
CA VAL A 81 -8.20 -1.16 3.32
C VAL A 81 -7.65 -1.97 2.18
N PHE A 82 -7.53 -1.35 1.00
CA PHE A 82 -6.88 -1.93 -0.16
C PHE A 82 -5.52 -1.27 -0.40
N ILE A 83 -4.46 -2.05 -0.58
CA ILE A 83 -3.11 -1.56 -0.93
C ILE A 83 -2.68 -2.21 -2.25
N SER A 84 -2.64 -1.40 -3.30
CA SER A 84 -2.28 -1.84 -4.65
C SER A 84 -0.82 -2.26 -4.78
N HIS A 85 0.09 -1.62 -4.02
CA HIS A 85 1.52 -1.93 -3.98
C HIS A 85 2.28 -1.17 -2.88
N TYR A 86 3.57 -1.48 -2.71
CA TYR A 86 4.37 -1.06 -1.54
C TYR A 86 5.25 0.17 -1.77
N HIS A 87 4.70 1.20 -2.42
CA HIS A 87 5.29 2.54 -2.37
C HIS A 87 4.65 3.38 -1.27
N TYR A 88 5.41 4.29 -0.65
CA TYR A 88 4.95 5.04 0.54
C TYR A 88 3.88 6.12 0.23
N ASP A 89 3.68 6.41 -1.04
CA ASP A 89 2.54 7.18 -1.57
C ASP A 89 1.28 6.33 -1.78
N HIS A 90 1.36 5.00 -1.61
CA HIS A 90 0.23 4.06 -1.67
C HIS A 90 -0.06 3.39 -0.31
N HIS A 91 0.88 3.39 0.63
CA HIS A 91 0.60 3.02 2.01
C HIS A 91 1.42 3.86 3.00
N THR A 92 0.89 4.05 4.20
CA THR A 92 1.64 4.58 5.34
C THR A 92 2.08 3.44 6.26
N LEU A 93 3.23 3.58 6.92
CA LEU A 93 3.73 2.57 7.84
C LEU A 93 2.79 2.43 9.06
N PRO A 94 2.42 1.21 9.51
CA PRO A 94 1.49 1.01 10.62
C PRO A 94 1.90 1.74 11.91
N LEU A 95 3.20 1.86 12.23
CA LEU A 95 3.65 2.62 13.40
C LEU A 95 3.49 4.13 13.25
N GLU A 96 3.47 4.66 12.03
CA GLU A 96 3.20 6.07 11.77
C GLU A 96 1.70 6.38 11.89
N ALA A 97 0.85 5.49 11.39
CA ALA A 97 -0.60 5.69 11.36
C ALA A 97 -1.38 4.38 11.58
N PRO A 98 -1.44 3.88 12.84
CA PRO A 98 -2.07 2.60 13.13
C PRO A 98 -3.58 2.60 12.87
N ASP A 99 -4.23 3.74 13.10
CA ASP A 99 -5.66 3.97 12.85
C ASP A 99 -6.08 3.83 11.39
N LEU A 100 -5.15 3.82 10.44
CA LEU A 100 -5.46 3.48 9.06
C LEU A 100 -5.91 2.03 8.92
N TYR A 101 -5.39 1.13 9.75
CA TYR A 101 -5.50 -0.31 9.57
C TYR A 101 -6.31 -0.97 10.70
N MET A 102 -6.11 -0.56 11.96
CA MET A 102 -6.63 -1.26 13.13
C MET A 102 -8.14 -1.54 13.06
N GLY A 103 -8.50 -2.81 13.25
CA GLY A 103 -9.88 -3.30 13.26
C GLY A 103 -10.55 -3.37 11.88
N LYS A 104 -9.77 -3.41 10.80
CA LYS A 104 -10.26 -3.51 9.41
C LYS A 104 -9.72 -4.76 8.73
N ASP A 105 -10.41 -5.18 7.68
CA ASP A 105 -9.88 -6.16 6.74
C ASP A 105 -8.89 -5.47 5.77
N LEU A 106 -7.79 -6.14 5.45
CA LEU A 106 -6.73 -5.64 4.59
C LEU A 106 -6.63 -6.51 3.35
N TRP A 107 -6.83 -5.92 2.18
CA TRP A 107 -6.58 -6.54 0.88
C TRP A 107 -5.36 -5.89 0.26
N ILE A 108 -4.24 -6.59 0.29
CA ILE A 108 -2.95 -6.02 -0.10
C ILE A 108 -2.36 -6.80 -1.26
N LYS A 109 -1.53 -6.14 -2.07
CA LYS A 109 -0.70 -6.82 -3.07
C LYS A 109 0.09 -7.96 -2.41
N ASP A 110 0.12 -9.14 -3.03
CA ASP A 110 0.91 -10.28 -2.58
C ASP A 110 2.36 -9.82 -2.31
N PRO A 111 2.84 -9.89 -1.06
CA PRO A 111 4.14 -9.39 -0.63
C PRO A 111 5.30 -10.35 -0.97
N ASN A 112 5.00 -11.47 -1.62
CA ASN A 112 5.95 -12.55 -1.89
C ASN A 112 6.41 -12.58 -3.33
N ARG A 113 5.56 -12.18 -4.29
CA ARG A 113 5.84 -12.33 -5.74
C ARG A 113 5.31 -11.18 -6.59
N PHE A 114 5.85 -11.09 -7.80
CA PHE A 114 5.50 -10.06 -8.79
C PHE A 114 5.69 -8.61 -8.31
N ILE A 115 6.63 -8.41 -7.37
CA ILE A 115 7.02 -7.10 -6.83
C ILE A 115 8.54 -6.95 -6.84
N ASN A 116 9.04 -5.72 -7.02
CA ASN A 116 10.49 -5.50 -7.00
C ASN A 116 11.08 -5.67 -5.59
N ARG A 117 12.41 -5.73 -5.47
CA ARG A 117 13.11 -5.89 -4.18
C ARG A 117 12.73 -4.84 -3.14
N SER A 118 12.63 -3.57 -3.53
CA SER A 118 12.28 -2.50 -2.59
C SER A 118 10.86 -2.67 -2.04
N GLN A 119 9.92 -3.08 -2.88
CA GLN A 119 8.57 -3.39 -2.46
C GLN A 119 8.52 -4.63 -1.55
N TRP A 120 9.31 -5.66 -1.85
CA TRP A 120 9.44 -6.87 -1.04
C TRP A 120 9.96 -6.56 0.38
N GLU A 121 10.93 -5.66 0.50
CA GLU A 121 11.47 -5.18 1.79
C GLU A 121 10.43 -4.34 2.55
N ARG A 122 9.75 -3.41 1.85
CA ARG A 122 8.72 -2.55 2.44
C ARG A 122 7.50 -3.33 2.93
N ALA A 123 7.09 -4.36 2.20
CA ALA A 123 6.01 -5.24 2.63
C ALA A 123 6.32 -5.98 3.93
N ARG A 124 7.58 -6.40 4.12
CA ARG A 124 8.04 -7.06 5.36
C ARG A 124 8.13 -6.08 6.52
N LEU A 125 8.60 -4.87 6.25
CA LEU A 125 8.56 -3.79 7.24
C LEU A 125 7.11 -3.50 7.66
N PHE A 126 6.18 -3.44 6.69
CA PHE A 126 4.75 -3.24 6.96
C PHE A 126 4.19 -4.34 7.85
N TYR A 127 4.38 -5.62 7.49
CA TYR A 127 3.96 -6.76 8.32
C TYR A 127 4.60 -6.77 9.71
N GLY A 128 5.91 -6.57 9.80
CA GLY A 128 6.62 -6.55 11.08
C GLY A 128 6.10 -5.45 12.01
N GLN A 129 5.70 -4.30 11.46
CA GLN A 129 5.06 -3.25 12.24
C GLN A 129 3.65 -3.59 12.69
N ILE A 130 2.86 -4.31 11.88
CA ILE A 130 1.57 -4.86 12.32
C ILE A 130 1.79 -5.84 13.49
N CYS A 131 2.72 -6.78 13.34
CA CYS A 131 3.03 -7.76 14.40
C CYS A 131 3.45 -7.03 15.69
N HIS A 132 4.31 -6.03 15.58
CA HIS A 132 4.75 -5.21 16.71
C HIS A 132 3.59 -4.49 17.42
N LEU A 133 2.64 -3.92 16.66
CA LEU A 133 1.46 -3.27 17.24
C LEU A 133 0.54 -4.23 18.01
N HIS A 134 0.66 -5.53 17.75
CA HIS A 134 -0.11 -6.59 18.39
C HIS A 134 0.70 -7.44 19.38
N ASP A 135 1.93 -7.06 19.69
CA ASP A 135 2.86 -7.83 20.52
C ASP A 135 3.07 -9.28 20.04
N LEU A 136 3.05 -9.50 18.72
CA LEU A 136 3.26 -10.79 18.06
C LEU A 136 4.66 -10.88 17.44
N ALA A 137 5.21 -12.09 17.37
CA ALA A 137 6.48 -12.30 16.67
C ALA A 137 6.25 -12.37 15.15
N PHE A 138 7.05 -11.62 14.39
CA PHE A 138 6.93 -11.56 12.93
C PHE A 138 7.11 -12.95 12.28
N GLU A 139 7.98 -13.78 12.87
CA GLU A 139 8.32 -15.12 12.41
C GLU A 139 7.13 -16.08 12.42
N GLU A 140 6.08 -15.80 13.21
CA GLU A 140 4.85 -16.61 13.24
C GLU A 140 4.06 -16.52 11.92
N PHE A 141 4.27 -15.45 11.15
CA PHE A 141 3.59 -15.18 9.88
C PHE A 141 4.48 -15.44 8.67
N VAL A 142 5.59 -16.13 8.89
CA VAL A 142 6.61 -16.38 7.89
C VAL A 142 6.71 -17.87 7.62
N GLY A 143 6.25 -18.26 6.44
CA GLY A 143 6.32 -19.61 5.91
C GLY A 143 7.54 -19.87 5.02
N PRO A 144 7.73 -21.13 4.58
CA PRO A 144 8.75 -21.47 3.60
C PRO A 144 8.49 -20.75 2.27
N ALA A 145 9.55 -20.62 1.47
CA ALA A 145 9.43 -20.08 0.11
C ALA A 145 8.43 -20.93 -0.71
N GLY A 146 7.56 -20.27 -1.45
CA GLY A 146 6.63 -20.91 -2.38
C GLY A 146 7.19 -21.08 -3.80
N THR A 147 6.36 -21.62 -4.69
CA THR A 147 6.71 -21.77 -6.11
C THR A 147 6.23 -20.54 -6.89
N VAL A 148 7.11 -19.97 -7.72
CA VAL A 148 6.76 -18.88 -8.63
C VAL A 148 6.82 -19.35 -10.06
N GLU A 149 5.65 -19.50 -10.67
CA GLU A 149 5.51 -19.72 -12.11
C GLU A 149 5.38 -18.36 -12.81
N ALA A 150 6.36 -18.01 -13.65
CA ALA A 150 6.36 -16.77 -14.41
C ALA A 150 6.64 -17.04 -15.90
N ASP A 151 5.67 -16.71 -16.77
CA ASP A 151 5.82 -16.83 -18.23
C ASP A 151 6.65 -15.69 -18.81
N LEU A 152 7.98 -15.74 -18.65
CA LEU A 152 8.90 -14.66 -19.05
C LEU A 152 8.79 -14.22 -20.52
N SER A 153 8.09 -15.00 -21.37
CA SER A 153 7.80 -14.63 -22.76
C SER A 153 6.87 -13.42 -22.89
N ARG A 154 6.00 -13.18 -21.89
CA ARG A 154 5.05 -12.06 -21.88
C ARG A 154 5.66 -10.73 -21.42
N TRP A 155 6.90 -10.74 -20.93
CA TRP A 155 7.53 -9.53 -20.41
C TRP A 155 8.11 -8.67 -21.54
N PRO A 156 7.84 -7.34 -21.54
CA PRO A 156 8.01 -6.49 -22.72
C PRO A 156 9.47 -6.16 -23.10
N THR A 157 10.47 -6.61 -22.32
CA THR A 157 11.86 -6.19 -22.52
C THR A 157 12.79 -7.30 -22.98
N ARG A 158 13.63 -6.95 -23.99
CA ARG A 158 14.66 -7.83 -24.56
C ARG A 158 16.08 -7.50 -24.08
N ARG A 159 16.27 -6.50 -23.20
CA ARG A 159 17.61 -6.06 -22.77
C ARG A 159 18.22 -7.06 -21.77
N ARG A 160 19.53 -7.35 -21.91
CA ARG A 160 20.25 -8.28 -21.03
C ARG A 160 20.13 -7.90 -19.54
N LYS A 161 20.34 -6.62 -19.21
CA LYS A 161 20.26 -6.11 -17.84
C LYS A 161 18.88 -6.34 -17.20
N ASP A 162 17.82 -6.21 -18.00
CA ASP A 162 16.45 -6.39 -17.50
C ASP A 162 16.18 -7.87 -17.23
N ARG A 163 16.72 -8.78 -18.07
CA ARG A 163 16.67 -10.23 -17.84
C ARG A 163 17.46 -10.66 -16.60
N GLU A 164 18.64 -10.10 -16.37
CA GLU A 164 19.44 -10.37 -15.17
C GLU A 164 18.72 -9.90 -13.91
N TRP A 165 18.17 -8.68 -13.95
CA TRP A 165 17.32 -8.15 -12.89
C TRP A 165 16.09 -9.05 -12.61
N MET A 166 15.39 -9.50 -13.66
CA MET A 166 14.27 -10.44 -13.54
C MET A 166 14.68 -11.77 -12.92
N LYS A 167 15.82 -12.35 -13.32
CA LYS A 167 16.34 -13.57 -12.70
C LYS A 167 16.58 -13.38 -11.21
N GLY A 168 17.15 -12.23 -10.82
CA GLY A 168 17.34 -11.89 -9.42
C GLY A 168 16.02 -11.75 -8.64
N LEU A 169 14.94 -11.31 -9.29
CA LEU A 169 13.61 -11.28 -8.69
C LEU A 169 13.00 -12.68 -8.55
N LEU A 170 13.09 -13.53 -9.58
CA LEU A 170 12.61 -14.91 -9.49
C LEU A 170 13.33 -15.69 -8.39
N GLU A 171 14.64 -15.48 -8.25
CA GLU A 171 15.41 -16.08 -7.16
C GLU A 171 14.97 -15.54 -5.80
N LEU A 172 14.78 -14.22 -5.68
CA LEU A 172 14.28 -13.60 -4.46
C LEU A 172 12.92 -14.18 -4.05
N TRP A 173 11.98 -14.29 -4.98
CA TRP A 173 10.64 -14.78 -4.69
C TRP A 173 10.61 -16.30 -4.47
N GLY A 174 11.42 -17.07 -5.20
CA GLY A 174 11.45 -18.54 -5.09
C GLY A 174 12.31 -19.10 -3.95
N ARG A 175 13.14 -18.26 -3.30
CA ARG A 175 13.99 -18.68 -2.16
C ARG A 175 13.75 -17.88 -0.89
N GLY A 176 13.22 -16.66 -1.01
CA GLY A 176 12.91 -15.81 0.13
C GLY A 176 11.74 -16.39 0.94
N PRO A 177 11.72 -16.15 2.26
CA PRO A 177 10.62 -16.59 3.09
C PRO A 177 9.32 -15.89 2.69
N TRP A 178 8.20 -16.62 2.67
CA TRP A 178 6.90 -16.07 2.28
C TRP A 178 6.12 -15.62 3.51
N LEU A 179 5.41 -14.50 3.37
CA LEU A 179 4.41 -14.08 4.33
C LEU A 179 3.11 -14.81 4.07
N GLU A 180 2.39 -15.12 5.14
CA GLU A 180 1.10 -15.81 5.06
C GLU A 180 -0.07 -14.82 5.16
N GLU A 181 -1.19 -15.19 4.52
CA GLU A 181 -2.49 -14.57 4.77
C GLU A 181 -3.03 -15.03 6.13
N GLY A 182 -3.98 -14.28 6.69
CA GLY A 182 -4.68 -14.70 7.90
C GLY A 182 -4.90 -13.58 8.90
N GLU A 183 -5.15 -13.98 10.14
CA GLU A 183 -5.43 -13.05 11.23
C GLU A 183 -4.13 -12.68 11.95
N ILE A 184 -3.84 -11.39 12.01
CA ILE A 184 -2.72 -10.82 12.76
C ILE A 184 -3.30 -9.86 13.78
N GLY A 185 -3.43 -10.34 15.02
CA GLY A 185 -4.08 -9.59 16.09
C GLY A 185 -5.54 -9.31 15.77
N SER A 186 -5.89 -8.04 15.50
CA SER A 186 -7.26 -7.61 15.17
C SER A 186 -7.46 -7.36 13.68
N LEU A 187 -6.49 -7.71 12.84
CA LEU A 187 -6.51 -7.47 11.40
C LEU A 187 -6.67 -8.81 10.70
N ARG A 188 -7.46 -8.84 9.63
CA ARG A 188 -7.49 -9.96 8.69
C ARG A 188 -6.86 -9.53 7.39
N ILE A 189 -5.78 -10.19 6.99
CA ILE A 189 -4.99 -9.85 5.80
C ILE A 189 -5.24 -10.88 4.70
N HIS A 190 -5.54 -10.37 3.51
CA HIS A 190 -5.71 -11.11 2.26
C HIS A 190 -4.77 -10.58 1.17
N PHE A 191 -4.24 -11.46 0.34
CA PHE A 191 -3.46 -11.14 -0.84
C PHE A 191 -4.39 -10.98 -2.05
N ALA A 192 -4.49 -9.75 -2.55
CA ALA A 192 -5.51 -9.37 -3.51
C ALA A 192 -5.28 -9.87 -4.95
N ASP A 193 -4.11 -10.43 -5.25
CA ASP A 193 -3.74 -10.92 -6.58
C ASP A 193 -3.52 -12.45 -6.67
N GLY A 194 -4.05 -13.19 -5.68
CA GLY A 194 -4.30 -14.64 -5.74
C GLY A 194 -3.25 -15.52 -5.09
#